data_AF-A0A2E9SLP0-F1
#
_entry.id   AF-A0A2E9SLP0-F1
#
_cell.length_a   1.000
_cell.length_b   1.000
_cell.length_c   1.000
_cell.angle_alpha   90.00
_cell.angle_beta   90.00
_cell.angle_gamma   90.00
#
_symmetry.space_group_name_H-M   'P 1'
#
loop_
_entity.id
_entity.type
_entity.pdbx_description
1 polymer ?
#
loop_
_entity_poly.entity_id
_entity_poly.type
_entity_poly.pdbx_seq_one_letter_code
_entity_poly.pdbx_strand_id
1 'polypeptide(L)' 'MERQPLKLDRNTVQCLPFYELHRRAEELDPKRVYQLYCDKGVMSRLHAAHLMDQGFTNVKVYRPS' A
#
# COMPACT_ATOMS: atom_id res chain seq x y z
N MET A 1 -22.04 2.84 -2.93
CA MET A 1 -21.20 2.56 -4.13
C MET A 1 -19.90 1.98 -3.61
N GLU A 2 -19.84 0.65 -3.49
CA GLU A 2 -18.71 -0.04 -2.89
C GLU A 2 -17.59 -0.16 -3.93
N ARG A 3 -16.45 0.47 -3.65
CA ARG A 3 -15.24 0.36 -4.48
C ARG A 3 -14.77 -1.09 -4.41
N GLN A 4 -14.91 -1.82 -5.53
CA GLN A 4 -14.56 -3.23 -5.65
C GLN A 4 -13.13 -3.45 -5.15
N PRO A 5 -12.92 -4.31 -4.12
CA PRO A 5 -11.57 -4.65 -3.69
C PRO A 5 -10.87 -5.35 -4.84
N LEU A 6 -9.69 -4.86 -5.18
CA LEU A 6 -8.88 -5.31 -6.29
C LEU A 6 -8.54 -6.80 -6.12
N LYS A 7 -9.29 -7.70 -6.75
CA LYS A 7 -9.08 -9.16 -6.62
C LYS A 7 -7.75 -9.56 -7.27
N LEU A 8 -6.75 -9.80 -6.44
CA LEU A 8 -5.49 -10.43 -6.83
C LEU A 8 -5.54 -11.88 -6.34
N ASP A 9 -5.59 -12.84 -7.25
CA ASP A 9 -5.76 -14.28 -6.95
C ASP A 9 -4.65 -14.88 -6.05
N ARG A 10 -3.55 -14.14 -5.82
CA ARG A 10 -2.42 -14.56 -4.98
C ARG A 10 -2.06 -13.58 -3.87
N ASN A 11 -2.79 -12.48 -3.70
CA ASN A 11 -2.44 -11.44 -2.73
C ASN A 11 -3.59 -11.21 -1.75
N THR A 12 -3.25 -11.08 -0.47
CA THR A 12 -4.21 -10.63 0.55
C THR A 12 -4.48 -9.14 0.37
N VAL A 13 -5.69 -8.79 -0.07
CA VAL A 13 -6.14 -7.41 -0.18
C VAL A 13 -6.55 -6.93 1.21
N GLN A 14 -5.91 -5.86 1.68
CA GLN A 14 -6.30 -5.20 2.93
C GLN A 14 -6.75 -3.77 2.65
N CYS A 15 -7.96 -3.44 3.08
CA CYS A 15 -8.45 -2.06 3.07
C CYS A 15 -7.85 -1.32 4.26
N LEU A 16 -6.66 -0.74 4.06
CA LEU A 16 -6.00 0.12 5.03
C LEU A 16 -6.07 1.58 4.57
N PRO A 17 -6.76 2.47 5.29
CA PRO A 17 -6.76 3.89 4.98
C PRO A 17 -5.35 4.50 5.09
N PHE A 18 -5.01 5.41 4.17
CA PHE A 18 -3.69 6.04 4.15
C PHE A 18 -3.32 6.80 5.44
N TYR A 19 -4.29 7.30 6.18
CA TYR A 19 -4.03 7.98 7.45
C TYR A 19 -3.54 7.03 8.56
N GLU A 20 -3.88 5.73 8.50
CA GLU A 20 -3.36 4.71 9.43
C GLU A 20 -2.08 4.04 8.93
N LEU A 21 -1.73 4.27 7.66
CA LEU A 21 -0.66 3.54 7.00
C LEU A 21 0.68 3.72 7.70
N HIS A 22 1.05 4.93 8.11
CA HIS A 22 2.33 5.16 8.81
C HIS A 22 2.38 4.44 10.15
N ARG A 23 1.31 4.51 10.95
CA ARG A 23 1.23 3.82 12.24
C ARG A 23 1.33 2.30 12.06
N ARG A 24 0.58 1.74 11.11
CA ARG A 24 0.61 0.29 10.87
C ARG A 24 1.87 -0.16 10.15
N ALA A 25 2.54 0.71 9.39
CA ALA A 25 3.79 0.40 8.68
C ALA A 25 4.86 -0.09 9.64
N GLU A 26 4.94 0.50 10.84
CA GLU A 26 5.86 0.07 11.90
C GLU A 26 5.58 -1.35 12.40
N GLU A 27 4.33 -1.82 12.30
CA GLU A 27 3.90 -3.17 12.67
C GLU A 27 4.02 -4.17 11.49
N LEU A 28 4.35 -3.70 10.28
CA LEU A 28 4.41 -4.55 9.09
C LEU A 28 5.66 -5.43 9.10
N ASP A 29 5.46 -6.70 8.75
CA ASP A 29 6.56 -7.65 8.60
C ASP A 29 7.54 -7.20 7.49
N PRO A 30 8.82 -6.90 7.81
CA PRO A 30 9.81 -6.44 6.83
C PRO A 30 10.15 -7.50 5.78
N LYS A 31 9.82 -8.79 6.01
CA LYS A 31 10.03 -9.87 5.04
C LYS A 31 8.94 -9.95 3.97
N ARG A 32 7.82 -9.23 4.14
CA ARG A 32 6.71 -9.21 3.20
C ARG A 32 6.75 -7.94 2.35
N VAL A 33 6.35 -8.07 1.09
CA VAL A 33 6.23 -6.93 0.17
C VAL A 33 4.79 -6.42 0.20
N TYR A 34 4.62 -5.14 0.48
CA TYR A 34 3.33 -4.47 0.52
C TYR A 34 3.11 -3.63 -0.74
N GLN A 35 1.91 -3.72 -1.29
CA GLN A 35 1.53 -3.01 -2.51
C GLN A 35 0.44 -1.99 -2.21
N LEU A 36 0.77 -0.70 -2.33
CA LEU A 36 -0.16 0.40 -2.12
C LEU A 36 -0.90 0.72 -3.42
N TYR A 37 -2.22 0.82 -3.32
CA TYR A 37 -3.11 1.10 -4.44
C TYR A 37 -4.04 2.27 -4.14
N CYS A 38 -4.29 3.11 -5.15
CA CYS A 38 -5.38 4.08 -5.15
C CYS A 38 -5.82 4.36 -6.59
N ASP A 39 -7.10 4.67 -6.80
CA ASP A 39 -7.71 4.86 -8.12
C ASP A 39 -6.90 5.79 -9.05
N LYS A 40 -6.40 6.92 -8.54
CA LYS A 40 -5.64 7.91 -9.33
C LYS A 40 -4.13 7.73 -9.27
N GLY A 41 -3.63 6.78 -8.47
CA GLY A 41 -2.20 6.53 -8.27
C GLY A 41 -1.39 7.66 -7.59
N VAL A 42 -1.99 8.80 -7.24
CA VAL A 42 -1.28 9.94 -6.62
C VAL A 42 -1.01 9.69 -5.15
N MET A 43 -2.04 9.31 -4.39
CA MET A 43 -1.93 9.05 -2.95
C MET A 43 -1.01 7.86 -2.65
N SER A 44 -1.11 6.79 -3.44
CA SER A 44 -0.25 5.61 -3.27
C SER A 44 1.22 5.94 -3.50
N ARG A 45 1.55 6.82 -4.46
CA ARG A 45 2.94 7.25 -4.71
C ARG A 45 3.49 8.14 -3.60
N LEU A 46 2.70 9.10 -3.12
CA LEU A 46 3.12 10.03 -2.05
C LEU A 46 3.48 9.26 -0.77
N HIS A 47 2.58 8.40 -0.30
CA HIS A 47 2.83 7.63 0.92
C HIS A 47 3.92 6.57 0.73
N ALA A 48 4.02 5.94 -0.44
CA ALA A 48 5.12 5.02 -0.73
C ALA A 48 6.49 5.70 -0.62
N ALA A 49 6.63 6.91 -1.19
CA ALA A 49 7.87 7.67 -1.12
C ALA A 49 8.25 8.00 0.34
N HIS A 50 7.28 8.48 1.13
CA HIS A 50 7.51 8.78 2.54
C HIS A 50 7.96 7.54 3.32
N LEU A 51 7.33 6.38 3.08
CA LEU A 51 7.74 5.12 3.73
C LEU A 51 9.15 4.70 3.31
N MET A 52 9.51 4.86 2.04
CA MET A 52 10.88 4.57 1.57
C MET A 52 11.91 5.47 2.24
N ASP A 53 11.62 6.77 2.41
CA ASP A 53 12.47 7.72 3.11
C ASP A 53 12.62 7.38 4.61
N GLN A 54 11.60 6.75 5.21
CA GLN A 54 11.65 6.19 6.57
C GLN A 54 12.40 4.85 6.66
N GLY A 55 12.88 4.30 5.53
CA GLY A 55 13.66 3.07 5.46
C GLY A 55 12.85 1.82 5.09
N PHE A 56 11.54 1.94 4.81
CA PHE A 56 10.72 0.82 4.36
C PHE A 56 10.98 0.51 2.88
N THR A 57 11.87 -0.44 2.62
CA THR A 57 12.23 -0.88 1.25
C THR A 57 11.26 -1.92 0.68
N ASN A 58 10.38 -2.47 1.51
CA ASN A 58 9.43 -3.52 1.18
C ASN A 58 8.05 -2.98 0.71
N VAL A 59 7.95 -1.70 0.39
CA VAL A 59 6.72 -1.05 -0.08
C VAL A 59 6.81 -0.75 -1.57
N LYS A 60 5.76 -1.10 -2.33
CA LYS A 60 5.65 -0.86 -3.78
C LYS A 60 4.31 -0.21 -4.12
N VAL A 61 4.25 0.52 -5.22
CA VAL A 61 2.98 1.07 -5.73
C VAL A 61 2.42 0.11 -6.77
N TYR A 62 1.19 -0.34 -6.57
CA TYR A 62 0.45 -1.10 -7.57
C TYR A 62 -0.38 -0.14 -8.44
N ARG A 63 -0.24 -0.28 -9.76
CA ARG A 63 -1.08 0.39 -10.76
C ARG A 63 -1.60 -0.69 -11.72
N PRO A 64 -2.89 -1.04 -11.68
CA PRO A 64 -3.50 -1.82 -12.73
C PRO A 64 -3.56 -0.93 -13.98
N SER A 65 -2.98 -1.42 -15.08
CA SER A 65 -3.09 -0.84 -16.41
C SER A 65 -4.38 -1.30 -17.08
#